data_AF-A0A1V5QAN9-F1
#
_entry.id   AF-A0A1V5QAN9-F1
#
_cell.length_a   1.000
_cell.length_b   1.000
_cell.length_c   1.000
_cell.angle_alpha   90.00
_cell.angle_beta   90.00
_cell.angle_gamma   90.00
#
_symmetry.space_group_name_H-M   'P 1'
#
loop_
_entity.id
_entity.type
_entity.pdbx_description
1 polymer ?
#
loop_
_entity_poly.entity_id
_entity_poly.type
_entity_poly.pdbx_seq_one_letter_code
_entity_poly.pdbx_strand_id
1 'polypeptide(L)'
;MFERPPTERQWVSWLWVVLVALAIYVTIPFARAISQVVTDRWGREIFRDVVLGAIVAGSCVALLLLWRCRHRIGRQNVFWIIFVGLLYFHFTMSLKASPEESLHFIEYGILGVMLFRALSHRIHDPGIFVVAVLLGSLAGTMDEIIQWLTPRRVFDYRDVGFNAISGVLAQVAIWKGFTPPFIARPIRPSTVQRICAVAALNVMLLGACLMNTPRWTDRLVRIIPRLEHVRHKSSAMTEYGYKHVIPSMGVFHSRFTLGDLMWLDRRMGKDAARKLDELYDPRRYGEFLSTYSPVTDPFLHEARVHLFRRDHYYAVAPKYEGDPERFLLHHTVAYRENQFMEAYFPVMMSHSRNRYSESRVEALKRNMNRRMVYESEVSSELITMFTVWHVRWMLLAALVVLGAVDAYSRWWEKKKGGSSGAS
;
A
#
# COMPACT_ATOMS: atom_id res chain seq x y z
N MET A 1 13.29 -28.34 12.11
CA MET A 1 13.61 -27.22 11.20
C MET A 1 14.54 -26.19 11.83
N PHE A 2 14.31 -25.75 13.07
CA PHE A 2 15.04 -24.61 13.66
C PHE A 2 16.16 -24.99 14.66
N GLU A 3 16.42 -26.28 14.89
CA GLU A 3 17.44 -26.69 15.87
C GLU A 3 18.87 -26.70 15.34
N ARG A 4 19.03 -26.92 14.03
CA ARG A 4 20.31 -26.99 13.34
C ARG A 4 20.23 -26.18 12.06
N PRO A 5 21.36 -25.70 11.52
CA PRO A 5 21.41 -25.15 10.18
C PRO A 5 20.80 -26.12 9.16
N PRO A 6 20.22 -25.62 8.05
CA PRO A 6 19.66 -26.49 7.02
C PRO A 6 20.74 -27.42 6.45
N THR A 7 20.41 -28.69 6.25
CA THR A 7 21.35 -29.72 5.77
C THR A 7 21.36 -29.85 4.25
N GLU A 8 20.33 -29.35 3.58
CA GLU A 8 20.24 -29.34 2.12
C GLU A 8 21.29 -28.40 1.51
N ARG A 9 21.51 -28.51 0.19
CA ARG A 9 22.37 -27.56 -0.52
C ARG A 9 21.75 -26.16 -0.51
N GLN A 10 22.58 -25.13 -0.34
CA GLN A 10 22.13 -23.73 -0.27
C GLN A 10 21.17 -23.34 -1.42
N TRP A 11 21.46 -23.76 -2.65
CA TRP A 11 20.64 -23.40 -3.82
C TRP A 11 19.21 -23.96 -3.74
N VAL A 12 18.99 -25.08 -3.03
CA VAL A 12 17.66 -25.67 -2.84
C VAL A 12 16.78 -24.74 -1.97
N SER A 13 17.34 -24.18 -0.91
CA SER A 13 16.60 -23.22 -0.06
C SER A 13 16.27 -21.93 -0.83
N TRP A 14 17.18 -21.45 -1.68
CA TRP A 14 16.92 -20.30 -2.54
C TRP A 14 15.93 -20.60 -3.67
N LEU A 15 15.91 -21.82 -4.20
CA LEU A 15 14.89 -22.25 -5.15
C LEU A 15 13.49 -22.13 -4.55
N TRP A 16 13.30 -22.55 -3.29
CA TRP A 16 12.02 -22.36 -2.60
C TRP A 16 11.62 -20.90 -2.44
N VAL A 17 12.57 -20.01 -2.10
CA VAL A 17 12.32 -18.56 -2.05
C VAL A 17 11.83 -18.05 -3.41
N VAL A 18 12.52 -18.43 -4.50
CA VAL A 18 12.15 -18.03 -5.87
C VAL A 18 10.79 -18.60 -6.26
N LEU A 19 10.49 -19.86 -5.96
CA LEU A 19 9.20 -20.48 -6.28
C LEU A 19 8.04 -19.79 -5.55
N VAL A 20 8.21 -19.49 -4.26
CA VAL A 20 7.18 -18.77 -3.48
C VAL A 20 7.00 -17.34 -4.02
N ALA A 21 8.09 -16.61 -4.25
CA ALA A 21 8.01 -15.26 -4.81
C ALA A 21 7.38 -15.24 -6.21
N LEU A 22 7.73 -16.21 -7.06
CA LEU A 22 7.15 -16.35 -8.39
C LEU A 22 5.66 -16.70 -8.32
N ALA A 23 5.25 -17.57 -7.38
CA ALA A 23 3.84 -17.89 -7.18
C ALA A 23 3.04 -16.63 -6.82
N ILE A 24 3.54 -15.80 -5.89
CA ILE A 24 2.94 -14.50 -5.53
C ILE A 24 2.84 -13.60 -6.78
N TYR A 25 3.92 -13.46 -7.55
CA TYR A 25 3.92 -12.53 -8.69
C TYR A 25 3.03 -13.00 -9.86
N VAL A 26 2.97 -14.31 -10.08
CA VAL A 26 2.16 -14.88 -11.17
C VAL A 26 0.67 -14.82 -10.85
N THR A 27 0.26 -14.82 -9.59
CA THR A 27 -1.18 -14.73 -9.22
C THR A 27 -1.73 -13.30 -9.37
N ILE A 28 -0.90 -12.26 -9.36
CA ILE A 28 -1.31 -10.85 -9.43
C ILE A 28 -2.33 -10.56 -10.56
N PRO A 29 -2.10 -10.94 -11.84
CA PRO A 29 -3.02 -10.63 -12.92
C PRO A 29 -4.35 -11.38 -12.81
N PHE A 30 -4.36 -12.53 -12.13
CA PHE A 30 -5.51 -13.40 -11.99
C PHE A 30 -6.29 -13.18 -10.70
N ALA A 31 -5.74 -12.44 -9.73
CA ALA A 31 -6.31 -12.26 -8.40
C ALA A 31 -7.79 -11.83 -8.43
N ARG A 32 -8.15 -10.87 -9.30
CA ARG A 32 -9.55 -10.43 -9.43
C ARG A 32 -10.46 -11.46 -10.07
N ALA A 33 -9.98 -12.17 -11.09
CA ALA A 33 -10.77 -13.21 -11.74
C ALA A 33 -11.04 -14.37 -10.77
N ILE A 34 -10.02 -14.77 -10.01
CA ILE A 34 -10.13 -15.77 -8.95
C ILE A 34 -11.10 -15.29 -7.86
N SER A 35 -10.94 -14.04 -7.39
CA SER A 35 -11.81 -13.43 -6.38
C SER A 35 -13.27 -13.41 -6.79
N GLN A 36 -13.57 -13.03 -8.05
CA GLN A 36 -14.92 -13.04 -8.60
C GLN A 36 -15.49 -14.45 -8.66
N VAL A 37 -14.78 -15.41 -9.27
CA VAL A 37 -15.24 -16.80 -9.40
C VAL A 37 -15.53 -17.43 -8.03
N VAL A 38 -14.66 -17.19 -7.04
CA VAL A 38 -14.84 -17.73 -5.70
C VAL A 38 -16.00 -17.07 -4.99
N THR A 39 -16.12 -15.73 -5.09
CA THR A 39 -17.23 -14.98 -4.48
C THR A 39 -18.57 -15.39 -5.07
N ASP A 40 -18.65 -15.61 -6.38
CA ASP A 40 -19.89 -15.98 -7.07
C ASP A 40 -20.36 -17.39 -6.70
N ARG A 41 -19.43 -18.32 -6.45
CA ARG A 41 -19.75 -19.73 -6.16
C ARG A 41 -19.95 -20.04 -4.69
N TRP A 42 -19.14 -19.43 -3.82
CA TRP A 42 -19.05 -19.82 -2.40
C TRP A 42 -19.27 -18.64 -1.44
N GLY A 43 -19.56 -17.45 -1.97
CA GLY A 43 -19.72 -16.24 -1.19
C GLY A 43 -18.39 -15.61 -0.78
N ARG A 44 -18.44 -14.33 -0.39
CA ARG A 44 -17.24 -13.55 -0.08
C ARG A 44 -16.54 -13.98 1.22
N GLU A 45 -17.28 -14.62 2.13
CA GLU A 45 -16.81 -15.04 3.46
C GLU A 45 -15.82 -16.23 3.38
N ILE A 46 -15.87 -17.04 2.31
CA ILE A 46 -15.00 -18.23 2.16
C ILE A 46 -13.51 -17.87 2.17
N PHE A 47 -13.14 -16.72 1.59
CA PHE A 47 -11.75 -16.28 1.57
C PHE A 47 -11.23 -16.02 2.98
N ARG A 48 -12.02 -15.31 3.78
CA ARG A 48 -11.69 -15.08 5.19
C ARG A 48 -11.53 -16.42 5.90
N ASP A 49 -12.45 -17.34 5.69
CA ASP A 49 -12.45 -18.62 6.41
C ASP A 49 -11.25 -19.51 6.00
N VAL A 50 -10.87 -19.49 4.72
CA VAL A 50 -9.65 -20.17 4.23
C VAL A 50 -8.39 -19.57 4.84
N VAL A 51 -8.26 -18.24 4.84
CA VAL A 51 -7.11 -17.53 5.41
C VAL A 51 -7.03 -17.78 6.93
N LEU A 52 -8.15 -17.68 7.63
CA LEU A 52 -8.23 -18.00 9.07
C LEU A 52 -7.89 -19.46 9.34
N GLY A 53 -8.41 -20.39 8.55
CA GLY A 53 -8.07 -21.81 8.62
C GLY A 53 -6.58 -22.05 8.44
N ALA A 54 -5.94 -21.37 7.49
CA ALA A 54 -4.50 -21.44 7.27
C ALA A 54 -3.69 -20.88 8.45
N ILE A 55 -4.12 -19.77 9.08
CA ILE A 55 -3.49 -19.21 10.28
C ILE A 55 -3.59 -20.18 11.46
N VAL A 56 -4.78 -20.74 11.69
CA VAL A 56 -5.00 -21.72 12.77
C VAL A 56 -4.16 -22.96 12.52
N ALA A 57 -4.21 -23.53 11.31
CA ALA A 57 -3.42 -24.70 10.95
C ALA A 57 -1.91 -24.43 11.09
N GLY A 58 -1.42 -23.29 10.60
CA GLY A 58 -0.02 -22.88 10.74
C GLY A 58 0.41 -22.74 12.21
N SER A 59 -0.46 -22.15 13.04
CA SER A 59 -0.23 -22.01 14.49
C SER A 59 -0.21 -23.38 15.19
N CYS A 60 -1.14 -24.27 14.85
CA CYS A 60 -1.16 -25.65 15.35
C CYS A 60 0.10 -26.41 14.95
N VAL A 61 0.52 -26.33 13.68
CA VAL A 61 1.76 -26.94 13.20
C VAL A 61 2.96 -26.36 13.95
N ALA A 62 3.03 -25.03 14.15
CA ALA A 62 4.10 -24.40 14.91
C ALA A 62 4.16 -24.92 16.36
N LEU A 63 3.02 -25.00 17.04
CA LEU A 63 2.92 -25.55 18.40
C LEU A 63 3.29 -27.04 18.45
N LEU A 64 2.88 -27.84 17.46
CA LEU A 64 3.26 -29.25 17.33
C LEU A 64 4.77 -29.42 17.13
N LEU A 65 5.38 -28.56 16.31
CA LEU A 65 6.84 -28.55 16.12
C LEU A 65 7.56 -28.16 17.41
N LEU A 66 7.07 -27.16 18.15
CA LEU A 66 7.60 -26.81 19.47
C LEU A 66 7.49 -27.98 20.46
N TRP A 67 6.34 -28.64 20.49
CA TRP A 67 6.08 -29.78 21.39
C TRP A 67 7.02 -30.97 21.11
N ARG A 68 7.36 -31.22 19.84
CA ARG A 68 8.34 -32.25 19.46
C ARG A 68 9.77 -31.90 19.88
N CYS A 69 10.11 -30.62 19.97
CA CYS A 69 11.42 -30.11 20.42
C CYS A 69 11.54 -29.99 21.96
N ARG A 70 10.79 -30.84 22.68
CA ARG A 70 10.34 -30.77 24.10
C ARG A 70 11.35 -30.41 25.19
N HIS A 71 12.66 -30.42 24.90
CA HIS A 71 13.72 -30.26 25.90
C HIS A 71 14.32 -28.85 26.04
N ARG A 72 13.94 -27.86 25.21
CA ARG A 72 14.54 -26.50 25.28
C ARG A 72 13.56 -25.31 25.22
N ILE A 73 12.25 -25.57 25.22
CA ILE A 73 11.25 -24.57 24.85
C ILE A 73 10.36 -24.26 26.06
N GLY A 74 10.39 -23.01 26.53
CA GLY A 74 9.68 -22.56 27.73
C GLY A 74 8.30 -21.98 27.46
N ARG A 75 7.57 -21.61 28.54
CA ARG A 75 6.24 -20.97 28.44
C ARG A 75 6.26 -19.67 27.62
N GLN A 76 7.39 -18.96 27.64
CA GLN A 76 7.59 -17.73 26.87
C GLN A 76 7.58 -17.99 25.35
N ASN A 77 8.17 -19.09 24.89
CA ASN A 77 8.17 -19.45 23.47
C ASN A 77 6.74 -19.71 22.95
N VAL A 78 5.95 -20.45 23.74
CA VAL A 78 4.53 -20.71 23.44
C VAL A 78 3.74 -19.41 23.42
N PHE A 79 3.96 -18.52 24.41
CA PHE A 79 3.35 -17.19 24.43
C PHE A 79 3.63 -16.42 23.14
N TRP A 80 4.89 -16.40 22.66
CA TRP A 80 5.23 -15.68 21.42
C TRP A 80 4.57 -16.27 20.18
N ILE A 81 4.47 -17.59 20.06
CA ILE A 81 3.75 -18.22 18.93
C ILE A 81 2.26 -17.87 18.98
N ILE A 82 1.62 -17.96 20.14
CA ILE A 82 0.21 -17.59 20.30
C ILE A 82 0.01 -16.11 20.01
N PHE A 83 0.86 -15.24 20.56
CA PHE A 83 0.79 -13.80 20.36
C PHE A 83 0.95 -13.42 18.89
N VAL A 84 1.93 -13.99 18.18
CA VAL A 84 2.08 -13.76 16.74
C VAL A 84 0.86 -14.32 15.96
N GLY A 85 0.34 -15.49 16.33
CA GLY A 85 -0.88 -16.03 15.73
C GLY A 85 -2.09 -15.11 15.90
N LEU A 86 -2.25 -14.51 17.08
CA LEU A 86 -3.29 -13.52 17.38
C LEU A 86 -3.10 -12.22 16.59
N LEU A 87 -1.85 -11.78 16.38
CA LEU A 87 -1.58 -10.62 15.52
C LEU A 87 -1.92 -10.92 14.07
N TYR A 88 -1.57 -12.11 13.55
CA TYR A 88 -1.99 -12.54 12.22
C TYR A 88 -3.50 -12.56 12.08
N PHE A 89 -4.20 -13.09 13.09
CA PHE A 89 -5.66 -13.07 13.14
C PHE A 89 -6.21 -11.65 13.11
N HIS A 90 -5.70 -10.76 13.97
CA HIS A 90 -6.15 -9.38 14.06
C HIS A 90 -5.97 -8.61 12.73
N PHE A 91 -4.78 -8.67 12.13
CA PHE A 91 -4.52 -8.01 10.85
C PHE A 91 -5.38 -8.58 9.73
N THR A 92 -5.55 -9.91 9.67
CA THR A 92 -6.46 -10.55 8.71
C THR A 92 -7.91 -10.06 8.87
N MET A 93 -8.39 -9.87 10.11
CA MET A 93 -9.72 -9.30 10.33
C MET A 93 -9.82 -7.84 9.91
N SER A 94 -8.74 -7.06 10.04
CA SER A 94 -8.71 -5.68 9.54
C SER A 94 -8.74 -5.59 8.01
N LEU A 95 -8.26 -6.63 7.32
CA LEU A 95 -8.24 -6.76 5.86
C LEU A 95 -9.48 -7.48 5.30
N LYS A 96 -10.55 -7.67 6.09
CA LYS A 96 -11.75 -8.42 5.67
C LYS A 96 -12.40 -7.84 4.40
N ALA A 97 -12.25 -6.54 4.15
CA ALA A 97 -12.82 -5.88 2.97
C ALA A 97 -12.13 -6.31 1.65
N SER A 98 -10.89 -6.79 1.72
CA SER A 98 -10.05 -7.18 0.59
C SER A 98 -9.51 -8.61 0.80
N PRO A 99 -10.27 -9.64 0.38
CA PRO A 99 -9.85 -11.04 0.44
C PRO A 99 -8.44 -11.32 -0.09
N GLU A 100 -8.06 -10.66 -1.19
CA GLU A 100 -6.76 -10.79 -1.82
C GLU A 100 -5.61 -10.31 -0.92
N GLU A 101 -5.77 -9.19 -0.21
CA GLU A 101 -4.75 -8.62 0.68
C GLU A 101 -4.50 -9.55 1.86
N SER A 102 -5.56 -10.20 2.36
CA SER A 102 -5.48 -11.19 3.44
C SER A 102 -4.67 -12.44 3.04
N LEU A 103 -4.80 -12.88 1.78
CA LEU A 103 -4.00 -14.00 1.25
C LEU A 103 -2.53 -13.63 1.10
N HIS A 104 -2.24 -12.48 0.47
CA HIS A 104 -0.87 -11.97 0.35
C HIS A 104 -0.19 -11.85 1.72
N PHE A 105 -0.92 -11.41 2.75
CA PHE A 105 -0.39 -11.30 4.11
C PHE A 105 0.15 -12.65 4.64
N ILE A 106 -0.48 -13.79 4.33
CA ILE A 106 0.05 -15.12 4.70
C ILE A 106 1.24 -15.50 3.80
N GLU A 107 1.14 -15.27 2.50
CA GLU A 107 2.17 -15.64 1.52
C GLU A 107 3.51 -14.97 1.85
N TYR A 108 3.49 -13.68 2.24
CA TYR A 108 4.69 -12.97 2.69
C TYR A 108 5.26 -13.50 4.01
N GLY A 109 4.41 -14.08 4.87
CA GLY A 109 4.84 -14.73 6.10
C GLY A 109 5.61 -16.02 5.80
N ILE A 110 5.08 -16.81 4.85
CA ILE A 110 5.73 -18.02 4.33
C ILE A 110 7.06 -17.64 3.66
N LEU A 111 7.06 -16.61 2.81
CA LEU A 111 8.27 -16.09 2.17
C LEU A 111 9.33 -15.70 3.23
N GLY A 112 8.92 -15.04 4.32
CA GLY A 112 9.78 -14.71 5.45
C GLY A 112 10.44 -15.94 6.09
N VAL A 113 9.69 -17.03 6.28
CA VAL A 113 10.23 -18.31 6.79
C VAL A 113 11.25 -18.91 5.81
N MET A 114 10.95 -18.87 4.50
CA MET A 114 11.86 -19.39 3.46
C MET A 114 13.14 -18.56 3.35
N LEU A 115 13.05 -17.23 3.46
CA LEU A 115 14.19 -16.33 3.50
C LEU A 115 15.09 -16.61 4.70
N PHE A 116 14.52 -16.77 5.90
CA PHE A 116 15.29 -17.16 7.09
C PHE A 116 16.04 -18.48 6.85
N ARG A 117 15.36 -19.49 6.31
CA ARG A 117 15.95 -20.79 5.99
C ARG A 117 17.10 -20.66 4.99
N ALA A 118 16.91 -19.91 3.90
CA ALA A 118 17.94 -19.73 2.88
C ALA A 118 19.15 -18.94 3.39
N LEU A 119 18.95 -17.93 4.23
CA LEU A 119 20.02 -17.12 4.83
C LEU A 119 20.80 -17.88 5.90
N SER A 120 20.17 -18.84 6.59
CA SER A 120 20.77 -19.65 7.66
C SER A 120 21.96 -20.50 7.18
N HIS A 121 22.14 -20.68 5.87
CA HIS A 121 23.34 -21.30 5.29
C HIS A 121 24.62 -20.48 5.48
N ARG A 122 24.50 -19.15 5.61
CA ARG A 122 25.65 -18.23 5.66
C ARG A 122 25.66 -17.34 6.90
N ILE A 123 24.49 -16.94 7.39
CA ILE A 123 24.35 -16.00 8.51
C ILE A 123 23.92 -16.78 9.76
N HIS A 124 24.71 -16.68 10.82
CA HIS A 124 24.51 -17.42 12.08
C HIS A 124 24.47 -16.48 13.30
N ASP A 125 24.21 -15.20 13.04
CA ASP A 125 24.09 -14.15 14.04
C ASP A 125 22.71 -13.48 13.93
N PRO A 126 22.23 -12.77 14.97
CA PRO A 126 20.88 -12.19 15.00
C PRO A 126 20.56 -11.24 13.84
N GLY A 127 21.55 -10.70 13.12
CA GLY A 127 21.32 -9.85 11.95
C GLY A 127 20.59 -10.58 10.82
N ILE A 128 20.54 -11.93 10.82
CA ILE A 128 19.76 -12.72 9.88
C ILE A 128 18.29 -12.30 9.81
N PHE A 129 17.67 -11.99 10.95
CA PHE A 129 16.25 -11.63 11.02
C PHE A 129 16.02 -10.29 10.30
N VAL A 130 16.92 -9.32 10.49
CA VAL A 130 16.84 -8.02 9.83
C VAL A 130 17.03 -8.17 8.32
N VAL A 131 18.03 -8.95 7.88
CA VAL A 131 18.25 -9.20 6.45
C VAL A 131 17.04 -9.91 5.83
N ALA A 132 16.44 -10.88 6.52
CA ALA A 132 15.25 -11.59 6.05
C ALA A 132 14.05 -10.64 5.88
N VAL A 133 13.80 -9.75 6.86
CA VAL A 133 12.75 -8.73 6.75
C VAL A 133 13.04 -7.81 5.57
N LEU A 134 14.25 -7.27 5.44
CA LEU A 134 14.58 -6.33 4.37
C LEU A 134 14.47 -6.95 2.96
N LEU A 135 14.82 -8.23 2.80
CA LEU A 135 14.62 -8.94 1.55
C LEU A 135 13.13 -9.22 1.27
N GLY A 136 12.36 -9.57 2.30
CA GLY A 136 10.91 -9.72 2.20
C GLY A 136 10.22 -8.42 1.83
N SER A 137 10.61 -7.30 2.45
CA SER A 137 10.12 -5.95 2.13
C SER A 137 10.46 -5.55 0.69
N LEU A 138 11.67 -5.87 0.21
CA LEU A 138 12.04 -5.62 -1.19
C LEU A 138 11.14 -6.40 -2.16
N ALA A 139 10.87 -7.67 -1.85
CA ALA A 139 9.93 -8.49 -2.63
C ALA A 139 8.49 -7.96 -2.55
N GLY A 140 8.08 -7.39 -1.40
CA GLY A 140 6.78 -6.76 -1.17
C GLY A 140 6.60 -5.46 -1.94
N THR A 141 7.62 -4.60 -1.98
CA THR A 141 7.59 -3.40 -2.81
C THR A 141 7.57 -3.76 -4.30
N MET A 142 8.30 -4.79 -4.71
CA MET A 142 8.28 -5.25 -6.10
C MET A 142 6.92 -5.80 -6.53
N ASP A 143 6.21 -6.53 -5.65
CA ASP A 143 4.82 -6.94 -5.89
C ASP A 143 3.94 -5.73 -6.20
N GLU A 144 3.94 -4.71 -5.35
CA GLU A 144 3.14 -3.50 -5.59
C GLU A 144 3.51 -2.77 -6.89
N ILE A 145 4.78 -2.77 -7.29
CA ILE A 145 5.18 -2.24 -8.60
C ILE A 145 4.59 -3.09 -9.74
N ILE A 146 4.59 -4.41 -9.63
CA ILE A 146 3.98 -5.31 -10.62
C ILE A 146 2.45 -5.11 -10.64
N GLN A 147 1.81 -4.93 -9.49
CA GLN A 147 0.39 -4.59 -9.40
C GLN A 147 0.10 -3.25 -10.09
N TRP A 148 0.93 -2.23 -9.88
CA TRP A 148 0.81 -0.96 -10.58
C TRP A 148 0.94 -1.10 -12.10
N LEU A 149 1.83 -1.96 -12.59
CA LEU A 149 1.96 -2.25 -14.02
C LEU A 149 0.77 -3.07 -14.55
N THR A 150 0.11 -3.85 -13.70
CA THR A 150 -0.99 -4.73 -14.09
C THR A 150 -2.28 -3.93 -14.36
N PRO A 151 -3.01 -4.17 -15.46
CA PRO A 151 -4.27 -3.47 -15.74
C PRO A 151 -5.27 -3.57 -14.60
N ARG A 152 -5.96 -2.45 -14.34
CA ARG A 152 -7.00 -2.29 -13.31
C ARG A 152 -6.54 -2.44 -11.85
N ARG A 153 -5.32 -2.89 -11.55
CA ARG A 153 -4.73 -2.91 -10.19
C ARG A 153 -4.14 -1.54 -9.82
N VAL A 154 -3.97 -1.26 -8.53
CA VAL A 154 -3.47 0.03 -8.02
C VAL A 154 -2.22 -0.23 -7.19
N PHE A 155 -1.38 0.79 -7.02
CA PHE A 155 -0.26 0.74 -6.08
C PHE A 155 -0.76 1.24 -4.72
N ASP A 156 -0.49 0.53 -3.63
CA ASP A 156 -0.79 1.04 -2.28
C ASP A 156 0.41 0.90 -1.33
N TYR A 157 0.83 2.02 -0.73
CA TYR A 157 1.89 2.01 0.29
C TYR A 157 1.50 1.23 1.54
N ARG A 158 0.20 1.12 1.83
CA ARG A 158 -0.32 0.32 2.94
C ARG A 158 -0.03 -1.17 2.70
N ASP A 159 -0.18 -1.64 1.47
CA ASP A 159 0.09 -3.04 1.10
C ASP A 159 1.59 -3.36 1.18
N VAL A 160 2.46 -2.43 0.76
CA VAL A 160 3.91 -2.53 1.01
C VAL A 160 4.19 -2.70 2.52
N GLY A 161 3.51 -1.91 3.34
CA GLY A 161 3.61 -1.96 4.81
C GLY A 161 3.14 -3.29 5.38
N PHE A 162 1.97 -3.79 4.96
CA PHE A 162 1.43 -5.08 5.41
C PHE A 162 2.34 -6.25 5.02
N ASN A 163 2.86 -6.26 3.79
CA ASN A 163 3.82 -7.27 3.32
C ASN A 163 5.09 -7.27 4.19
N ALA A 164 5.60 -6.10 4.55
CA ALA A 164 6.74 -5.98 5.46
C ALA A 164 6.42 -6.45 6.89
N ILE A 165 5.26 -6.07 7.44
CA ILE A 165 4.80 -6.49 8.77
C ILE A 165 4.67 -8.01 8.84
N SER A 166 4.13 -8.65 7.80
CA SER A 166 4.03 -10.10 7.71
C SER A 166 5.41 -10.78 7.85
N GLY A 167 6.40 -10.28 7.10
CA GLY A 167 7.79 -10.72 7.22
C GLY A 167 8.37 -10.53 8.63
N VAL A 168 8.10 -9.38 9.26
CA VAL A 168 8.50 -9.11 10.66
C VAL A 168 7.88 -10.11 11.62
N LEU A 169 6.57 -10.36 11.53
CA LEU A 169 5.87 -11.31 12.40
C LEU A 169 6.44 -12.72 12.23
N ALA A 170 6.74 -13.14 11.01
CA ALA A 170 7.40 -14.42 10.74
C ALA A 170 8.78 -14.48 11.42
N GLN A 171 9.60 -13.42 11.32
CA GLN A 171 10.91 -13.39 11.99
C GLN A 171 10.80 -13.35 13.51
N VAL A 172 9.80 -12.65 14.08
CA VAL A 172 9.55 -12.63 15.52
C VAL A 172 9.16 -14.02 16.02
N ALA A 173 8.28 -14.73 15.30
CA ALA A 173 7.92 -16.11 15.61
C ALA A 173 9.15 -17.04 15.60
N ILE A 174 10.05 -16.88 14.63
CA ILE A 174 11.29 -17.67 14.58
C ILE A 174 12.22 -17.29 15.73
N TRP A 175 12.47 -16.00 15.94
CA TRP A 175 13.42 -15.52 16.95
C TRP A 175 12.98 -15.82 18.38
N LYS A 176 11.75 -15.44 18.74
CA LYS A 176 11.22 -15.53 20.11
C LYS A 176 10.40 -16.79 20.36
N GLY A 177 9.74 -17.32 19.34
CA GLY A 177 8.98 -18.56 19.44
C GLY A 177 9.89 -19.79 19.33
N PHE A 178 10.64 -19.93 18.24
CA PHE A 178 11.49 -21.12 18.04
C PHE A 178 12.91 -20.99 18.63
N THR A 179 13.45 -19.77 18.72
CA THR A 179 14.76 -19.46 19.31
C THR A 179 15.87 -20.40 18.81
N PRO A 180 16.20 -20.35 17.50
CA PRO A 180 17.15 -21.26 16.89
C PRO A 180 18.53 -21.18 17.57
N PRO A 181 19.02 -22.27 18.20
CA PRO A 181 20.21 -22.22 19.06
C PRO A 181 21.51 -21.99 18.29
N PHE A 182 21.52 -22.23 16.98
CA PHE A 182 22.67 -21.96 16.12
C PHE A 182 22.82 -20.46 15.77
N ILE A 183 21.83 -19.62 16.10
CA ILE A 183 21.89 -18.16 15.99
C ILE A 183 22.33 -17.57 17.34
N ALA A 184 23.59 -17.80 17.70
CA ALA A 184 24.16 -17.38 19.00
C ALA A 184 25.38 -16.47 18.86
N ARG A 185 25.85 -16.23 17.63
CA ARG A 185 27.07 -15.45 17.40
C ARG A 185 26.78 -13.95 17.53
N PRO A 186 27.75 -13.14 17.97
CA PRO A 186 27.62 -11.69 17.89
C PRO A 186 27.50 -11.24 16.44
N ILE A 187 26.83 -10.11 16.21
CA ILE A 187 26.61 -9.56 14.87
C ILE A 187 27.96 -9.31 14.20
N ARG A 188 28.14 -9.91 13.02
CA ARG A 188 29.38 -9.80 12.25
C ARG A 188 29.38 -8.51 11.41
N PRO A 189 30.54 -7.87 11.18
CA PRO A 189 30.65 -6.74 10.26
C PRO A 189 30.08 -7.03 8.87
N SER A 190 30.34 -8.22 8.32
CA SER A 190 29.77 -8.67 7.04
C SER A 190 28.24 -8.79 7.05
N THR A 191 27.61 -9.07 8.19
CA THR A 191 26.14 -9.04 8.32
C THR A 191 25.62 -7.61 8.32
N VAL A 192 26.31 -6.68 9.02
CA VAL A 192 25.99 -5.24 8.96
C VAL A 192 26.10 -4.71 7.54
N GLN A 193 27.16 -5.08 6.79
CA GLN A 193 27.33 -4.67 5.39
C GLN A 193 26.15 -5.15 4.51
N ARG A 194 25.66 -6.38 4.72
CA ARG A 194 24.48 -6.90 4.02
C ARG A 194 23.20 -6.15 4.41
N ILE A 195 23.01 -5.85 5.70
CA ILE A 195 21.89 -5.04 6.16
C ILE A 195 21.93 -3.67 5.48
N CYS A 196 23.07 -2.98 5.49
CA CYS A 196 23.23 -1.69 4.83
C CYS A 196 22.95 -1.76 3.32
N ALA A 197 23.47 -2.78 2.63
CA ALA A 197 23.25 -2.96 1.19
C ALA A 197 21.77 -3.19 0.85
N VAL A 198 21.09 -4.12 1.54
CA VAL A 198 19.68 -4.41 1.27
C VAL A 198 18.78 -3.27 1.73
N ALA A 199 19.11 -2.59 2.83
CA ALA A 199 18.40 -1.39 3.28
C ALA A 199 18.54 -0.26 2.25
N ALA A 200 19.73 -0.04 1.68
CA ALA A 200 19.95 0.95 0.63
C ALA A 200 19.10 0.63 -0.62
N LEU A 201 19.01 -0.65 -1.01
CA LEU A 201 18.13 -1.07 -2.11
C LEU A 201 16.65 -0.79 -1.81
N ASN A 202 16.17 -1.09 -0.60
CA ASN A 202 14.80 -0.76 -0.20
C ASN A 202 14.55 0.76 -0.24
N VAL A 203 15.48 1.54 0.33
CA VAL A 203 15.42 3.00 0.36
C VAL A 203 15.40 3.59 -1.06
N MET A 204 16.25 3.09 -1.96
CA MET A 204 16.27 3.49 -3.37
C MET A 204 14.98 3.11 -4.09
N LEU A 205 14.46 1.88 -3.87
CA LEU A 205 13.25 1.41 -4.53
C LEU A 205 12.01 2.18 -4.07
N LEU A 206 11.84 2.37 -2.76
CA LEU A 206 10.76 3.18 -2.20
C LEU A 206 10.86 4.64 -2.61
N GLY A 207 12.08 5.19 -2.63
CA GLY A 207 12.35 6.54 -3.15
C GLY A 207 11.97 6.67 -4.61
N ALA A 208 12.30 5.69 -5.45
CA ALA A 208 11.88 5.65 -6.84
C ALA A 208 10.35 5.60 -6.98
N CYS A 209 9.66 4.81 -6.16
CA CYS A 209 8.19 4.77 -6.13
C CYS A 209 7.63 6.14 -5.76
N LEU A 210 8.07 6.73 -4.65
CA LEU A 210 7.63 8.06 -4.17
C LEU A 210 7.93 9.20 -5.17
N MET A 211 8.94 9.02 -6.02
CA MET A 211 9.27 9.97 -7.07
C MET A 211 8.50 9.73 -8.38
N ASN A 212 7.83 8.59 -8.54
CA ASN A 212 7.06 8.23 -9.73
C ASN A 212 5.68 8.93 -9.74
N THR A 213 5.72 10.25 -9.94
CA THR A 213 4.53 11.10 -10.08
C THR A 213 3.93 11.00 -11.49
N PRO A 214 2.69 11.47 -11.72
CA PRO A 214 2.07 11.49 -13.05
C PRO A 214 2.98 12.09 -14.15
N ARG A 215 3.73 13.15 -13.81
CA ARG A 215 4.69 13.78 -14.73
C ARG A 215 5.86 12.86 -15.08
N TRP A 216 6.35 12.08 -14.11
CA TRP A 216 7.39 11.09 -14.35
C TRP A 216 6.86 9.89 -15.13
N THR A 217 5.65 9.42 -14.81
CA THR A 217 4.98 8.37 -15.57
C THR A 217 4.82 8.78 -17.04
N ASP A 218 4.33 9.99 -17.34
CA ASP A 218 4.23 10.50 -18.73
C ASP A 218 5.59 10.47 -19.44
N ARG A 219 6.67 10.84 -18.75
CA ARG A 219 8.02 10.80 -19.29
C ARG A 219 8.50 9.37 -19.56
N LEU A 220 8.25 8.45 -18.64
CA LEU A 220 8.63 7.03 -18.77
C LEU A 220 7.91 6.36 -19.94
N VAL A 221 6.62 6.64 -20.10
CA VAL A 221 5.81 6.10 -21.19
C VAL A 221 6.31 6.57 -22.56
N ARG A 222 6.74 7.84 -22.68
CA ARG A 222 7.37 8.35 -23.93
C ARG A 222 8.66 7.61 -24.29
N ILE A 223 9.39 7.11 -23.30
CA ILE A 223 10.63 6.34 -23.51
C ILE A 223 10.32 4.86 -23.77
N ILE A 224 9.29 4.32 -23.13
CA ILE A 224 8.89 2.91 -23.21
C ILE A 224 7.42 2.84 -23.66
N PRO A 225 7.15 2.87 -24.99
CA PRO A 225 5.78 2.91 -25.52
C PRO A 225 4.90 1.73 -25.09
N ARG A 226 5.50 0.59 -24.72
CA ARG A 226 4.77 -0.58 -24.17
C ARG A 226 4.01 -0.26 -22.88
N LEU A 227 4.36 0.82 -22.18
CA LEU A 227 3.72 1.26 -20.95
C LEU A 227 2.57 2.27 -21.19
N GLU A 228 2.14 2.53 -22.43
CA GLU A 228 1.07 3.52 -22.71
C GLU A 228 -0.20 3.27 -21.90
N HIS A 229 -0.56 2.01 -21.66
CA HIS A 229 -1.72 1.66 -20.84
C HIS A 229 -1.65 2.23 -19.40
N VAL A 230 -0.45 2.48 -18.86
CA VAL A 230 -0.25 3.04 -17.52
C VAL A 230 -0.70 4.49 -17.47
N ARG A 231 -0.53 5.22 -18.57
CA ARG A 231 -0.96 6.62 -18.71
C ARG A 231 -2.46 6.80 -18.54
N HIS A 232 -3.22 5.78 -18.91
CA HIS A 232 -4.68 5.74 -18.86
C HIS A 232 -5.23 5.09 -17.60
N LYS A 233 -4.41 4.86 -16.58
CA LYS A 233 -4.89 4.37 -15.29
C LYS A 233 -5.55 5.50 -14.51
N SER A 234 -6.68 5.20 -13.89
CA SER A 234 -7.43 6.14 -13.05
C SER A 234 -6.69 6.54 -11.77
N SER A 235 -5.64 5.81 -11.39
CA SER A 235 -4.80 6.08 -10.22
C SER A 235 -3.32 6.12 -10.62
N ALA A 236 -2.58 7.12 -10.15
CA ALA A 236 -1.12 7.12 -10.29
C ALA A 236 -0.44 6.29 -9.18
N MET A 237 0.88 6.06 -9.30
CA MET A 237 1.65 5.40 -8.23
C MET A 237 1.81 6.31 -7.01
N THR A 238 2.13 7.59 -7.24
CA THR A 238 2.27 8.57 -6.17
C THR A 238 1.83 9.93 -6.65
N GLU A 239 1.00 10.60 -5.86
CA GLU A 239 0.58 11.96 -6.14
C GLU A 239 0.81 12.83 -4.91
N TYR A 240 1.16 14.09 -5.18
CA TYR A 240 1.36 15.11 -4.16
C TYR A 240 0.34 16.20 -4.41
N GLY A 241 -0.10 16.84 -3.33
CA GLY A 241 -1.08 17.91 -3.43
C GLY A 241 -1.14 18.75 -2.17
N TYR A 242 -2.32 19.32 -1.97
CA TYR A 242 -2.58 20.31 -0.93
C TYR A 242 -3.79 19.87 -0.10
N LYS A 243 -3.66 20.00 1.22
CA LYS A 243 -4.76 19.88 2.16
C LYS A 243 -5.32 21.27 2.42
N HIS A 244 -6.54 21.52 1.97
CA HIS A 244 -7.21 22.81 2.12
C HIS A 244 -8.21 22.73 3.28
N VAL A 245 -8.04 23.58 4.28
CA VAL A 245 -8.96 23.70 5.42
C VAL A 245 -9.76 24.99 5.24
N ILE A 246 -11.05 24.84 4.91
CA ILE A 246 -11.97 25.97 4.67
C ILE A 246 -12.99 26.01 5.81
N PRO A 247 -12.96 27.03 6.69
CA PRO A 247 -13.81 27.07 7.89
C PRO A 247 -15.30 26.87 7.63
N SER A 248 -15.82 27.37 6.51
CA SER A 248 -17.25 27.30 6.16
C SER A 248 -17.67 26.05 5.40
N MET A 249 -16.73 25.30 4.79
CA MET A 249 -17.02 24.18 3.88
C MET A 249 -16.46 22.84 4.37
N GLY A 250 -15.40 22.86 5.17
CA GLY A 250 -14.70 21.66 5.65
C GLY A 250 -13.30 21.54 5.06
N VAL A 251 -12.82 20.31 5.00
CA VAL A 251 -11.48 19.96 4.51
C VAL A 251 -11.61 19.27 3.16
N PHE A 252 -10.77 19.65 2.19
CA PHE A 252 -10.66 18.92 0.93
C PHE A 252 -9.21 18.84 0.46
N HIS A 253 -8.91 17.79 -0.31
CA HIS A 253 -7.60 17.53 -0.87
C HIS A 253 -7.63 17.79 -2.37
N SER A 254 -6.58 18.42 -2.91
CA SER A 254 -6.49 18.75 -4.33
C SER A 254 -5.06 18.64 -4.83
N ARG A 255 -4.89 18.28 -6.10
CA ARG A 255 -3.62 18.35 -6.82
C ARG A 255 -3.13 19.79 -7.00
N PHE A 256 -4.01 20.75 -6.79
CA PHE A 256 -3.82 22.15 -7.11
C PHE A 256 -4.01 23.04 -5.88
N THR A 257 -3.38 24.21 -5.90
CA THR A 257 -3.75 25.27 -4.96
C THR A 257 -5.15 25.80 -5.33
N LEU A 258 -5.83 26.44 -4.38
CA LEU A 258 -7.14 27.06 -4.64
C LEU A 258 -7.07 28.09 -5.79
N GLY A 259 -5.97 28.85 -5.85
CA GLY A 259 -5.72 29.82 -6.92
C GLY A 259 -5.54 29.14 -8.27
N ASP A 260 -4.79 28.04 -8.32
CA ASP A 260 -4.59 27.26 -9.54
C ASP A 260 -5.90 26.63 -10.05
N LEU A 261 -6.74 26.11 -9.15
CA LEU A 261 -8.07 25.58 -9.51
C LEU A 261 -8.91 26.65 -10.22
N MET A 262 -9.05 27.82 -9.60
CA MET A 262 -9.82 28.92 -10.18
C MET A 262 -9.22 29.42 -11.49
N TRP A 263 -7.89 29.47 -11.60
CA TRP A 263 -7.22 29.86 -12.82
C TRP A 263 -7.44 28.85 -13.96
N LEU A 264 -7.32 27.54 -13.65
CA LEU A 264 -7.58 26.45 -14.59
C LEU A 264 -9.05 26.44 -15.03
N ASP A 265 -9.99 26.61 -14.11
CA ASP A 265 -11.41 26.68 -14.41
C ASP A 265 -11.75 27.87 -15.33
N ARG A 266 -11.18 29.05 -15.09
CA ARG A 266 -11.36 30.20 -16.00
C ARG A 266 -10.83 29.92 -17.40
N ARG A 267 -9.73 29.19 -17.51
CA ARG A 267 -9.05 28.90 -18.78
C ARG A 267 -9.70 27.74 -19.55
N MET A 268 -10.13 26.70 -18.85
CA MET A 268 -10.51 25.41 -19.42
C MET A 268 -11.94 24.99 -19.08
N GLY A 269 -12.63 25.69 -18.16
CA GLY A 269 -13.92 25.27 -17.60
C GLY A 269 -15.01 25.04 -18.64
N LYS A 270 -15.09 25.86 -19.70
CA LYS A 270 -16.04 25.65 -20.81
C LYS A 270 -15.79 24.35 -21.58
N ASP A 271 -14.52 24.04 -21.85
CA ASP A 271 -14.14 22.81 -22.53
C ASP A 271 -14.35 21.59 -21.61
N ALA A 272 -13.98 21.71 -20.34
CA ALA A 272 -14.22 20.72 -19.30
C ALA A 272 -15.72 20.40 -19.17
N ALA A 273 -16.59 21.42 -19.15
CA ALA A 273 -18.04 21.26 -19.09
C ALA A 273 -18.59 20.46 -20.27
N ARG A 274 -18.15 20.77 -21.49
CA ARG A 274 -18.52 20.02 -22.70
C ARG A 274 -18.10 18.54 -22.58
N LYS A 275 -16.85 18.28 -22.19
CA LYS A 275 -16.34 16.90 -22.03
C LYS A 275 -17.10 16.12 -20.94
N LEU A 276 -17.47 16.77 -19.83
CA LEU A 276 -18.31 16.18 -18.78
C LEU A 276 -19.71 15.82 -19.31
N ASP A 277 -20.30 16.68 -20.13
CA ASP A 277 -21.64 16.48 -20.67
C ASP A 277 -21.67 15.39 -21.77
N GLU A 278 -20.60 15.26 -22.57
CA GLU A 278 -20.44 14.18 -23.56
C GLU A 278 -20.40 12.79 -22.91
N LEU A 279 -19.78 12.69 -21.73
CA LEU A 279 -19.64 11.46 -20.94
C LEU A 279 -20.45 11.52 -19.63
N TYR A 280 -21.67 12.07 -19.71
CA TYR A 280 -22.54 12.27 -18.55
C TYR A 280 -22.95 10.95 -17.88
N ASP A 281 -23.23 9.90 -18.68
CA ASP A 281 -23.73 8.61 -18.21
C ASP A 281 -22.83 7.99 -17.12
N PRO A 282 -23.35 7.74 -15.89
CA PRO A 282 -22.61 7.10 -14.82
C PRO A 282 -22.03 5.72 -15.19
N ARG A 283 -22.66 4.99 -16.13
CA ARG A 283 -22.15 3.69 -16.59
C ARG A 283 -20.83 3.80 -17.34
N ARG A 284 -20.52 5.00 -17.87
CA ARG A 284 -19.28 5.31 -18.59
C ARG A 284 -18.24 6.00 -17.70
N TYR A 285 -18.44 6.00 -16.37
CA TYR A 285 -17.49 6.61 -15.44
C TYR A 285 -16.08 6.01 -15.54
N GLY A 286 -15.96 4.68 -15.67
CA GLY A 286 -14.66 4.03 -15.85
C GLY A 286 -13.95 4.42 -17.15
N GLU A 287 -14.71 4.59 -18.24
CA GLU A 287 -14.19 5.11 -19.51
C GLU A 287 -13.67 6.53 -19.32
N PHE A 288 -14.45 7.41 -18.69
CA PHE A 288 -14.05 8.78 -18.38
C PHE A 288 -12.72 8.85 -17.64
N LEU A 289 -12.57 8.10 -16.54
CA LEU A 289 -11.35 8.13 -15.73
C LEU A 289 -10.13 7.57 -16.46
N SER A 290 -10.33 6.71 -17.47
CA SER A 290 -9.24 6.20 -18.31
C SER A 290 -8.82 7.18 -19.40
N THR A 291 -9.77 7.97 -19.92
CA THR A 291 -9.52 9.02 -20.90
C THR A 291 -8.89 10.26 -20.25
N TYR A 292 -9.46 10.70 -19.13
CA TYR A 292 -9.06 11.85 -18.34
C TYR A 292 -8.50 11.36 -17.00
N SER A 293 -7.26 10.87 -17.05
CA SER A 293 -6.53 10.34 -15.90
C SER A 293 -5.75 11.45 -15.18
N PRO A 294 -5.17 11.16 -14.00
CA PRO A 294 -4.24 12.09 -13.35
C PRO A 294 -3.03 12.46 -14.22
N VAL A 295 -2.72 11.67 -15.26
CA VAL A 295 -1.63 11.94 -16.20
C VAL A 295 -2.11 12.78 -17.39
N THR A 296 -3.28 12.47 -17.95
CA THR A 296 -3.75 13.08 -19.21
C THR A 296 -4.52 14.39 -18.99
N ASP A 297 -5.36 14.47 -17.96
CA ASP A 297 -6.12 15.69 -17.62
C ASP A 297 -6.47 15.71 -16.12
N PRO A 298 -5.51 16.08 -15.25
CA PRO A 298 -5.71 16.04 -13.79
C PRO A 298 -6.80 17.00 -13.29
N PHE A 299 -7.04 18.11 -13.98
CA PHE A 299 -8.08 19.07 -13.62
C PHE A 299 -9.48 18.48 -13.84
N LEU A 300 -9.71 17.94 -15.04
CA LEU A 300 -10.98 17.32 -15.38
C LEU A 300 -11.22 16.02 -14.61
N HIS A 301 -10.15 15.25 -14.36
CA HIS A 301 -10.19 14.07 -13.50
C HIS A 301 -10.72 14.42 -12.11
N GLU A 302 -10.09 15.40 -11.44
CA GLU A 302 -10.47 15.81 -10.09
C GLU A 302 -11.92 16.30 -10.03
N ALA A 303 -12.32 17.17 -10.98
CA ALA A 303 -13.70 17.64 -11.11
C ALA A 303 -14.70 16.48 -11.22
N ARG A 304 -14.42 15.48 -12.05
CA ARG A 304 -15.34 14.35 -12.26
C ARG A 304 -15.46 13.46 -11.03
N VAL A 305 -14.37 13.23 -10.28
CA VAL A 305 -14.42 12.42 -9.06
C VAL A 305 -15.27 13.11 -7.99
N HIS A 306 -15.14 14.42 -7.81
CA HIS A 306 -16.01 15.21 -6.94
C HIS A 306 -17.48 15.13 -7.36
N LEU A 307 -17.77 15.32 -8.66
CA LEU A 307 -19.14 15.19 -9.19
C LEU A 307 -19.72 13.79 -8.97
N PHE A 308 -18.94 12.74 -9.23
CA PHE A 308 -19.39 11.37 -9.04
C PHE A 308 -19.71 11.09 -7.57
N ARG A 309 -18.86 11.51 -6.64
CA ARG A 309 -19.13 11.37 -5.20
C ARG A 309 -20.40 12.15 -4.80
N ARG A 310 -20.51 13.41 -5.22
CA ARG A 310 -21.68 14.26 -4.97
C ARG A 310 -22.97 13.58 -5.42
N ASP A 311 -22.99 13.09 -6.66
CA ASP A 311 -24.19 12.52 -7.29
C ASP A 311 -24.51 11.15 -6.71
N HIS A 312 -23.50 10.32 -6.41
CA HIS A 312 -23.67 9.02 -5.77
C HIS A 312 -24.33 9.15 -4.40
N TYR A 313 -23.80 10.00 -3.52
CA TYR A 313 -24.35 10.15 -2.17
C TYR A 313 -25.75 10.74 -2.19
N TYR A 314 -26.05 11.67 -3.11
CA TYR A 314 -27.41 12.16 -3.31
C TYR A 314 -28.37 11.04 -3.76
N ALA A 315 -27.98 10.26 -4.77
CA ALA A 315 -28.82 9.20 -5.33
C ALA A 315 -29.07 8.04 -4.35
N VAL A 316 -28.13 7.78 -3.44
CA VAL A 316 -28.24 6.71 -2.45
C VAL A 316 -28.98 7.16 -1.18
N ALA A 317 -29.01 8.46 -0.87
CA ALA A 317 -29.61 8.99 0.35
C ALA A 317 -31.04 8.48 0.66
N PRO A 318 -31.98 8.35 -0.31
CA PRO A 318 -33.33 7.85 -0.04
C PRO A 318 -33.38 6.44 0.55
N LYS A 319 -32.36 5.60 0.29
CA LYS A 319 -32.29 4.25 0.87
C LYS A 319 -32.13 4.24 2.40
N TYR A 320 -31.74 5.39 2.97
CA TYR A 320 -31.49 5.55 4.39
C TYR A 320 -32.54 6.42 5.09
N GLU A 321 -33.72 6.66 4.50
CA GLU A 321 -34.79 7.44 5.15
C GLU A 321 -35.19 6.90 6.55
N GLY A 322 -35.05 5.58 6.78
CA GLY A 322 -35.26 4.96 8.09
C GLY A 322 -34.10 5.07 9.08
N ASP A 323 -32.96 5.62 8.66
CA ASP A 323 -31.75 5.84 9.47
C ASP A 323 -31.36 7.33 9.41
N PRO A 324 -31.85 8.17 10.35
CA PRO A 324 -31.64 9.61 10.31
C PRO A 324 -30.16 10.01 10.25
N GLU A 325 -29.27 9.28 10.93
CA GLU A 325 -27.85 9.61 10.92
C GLU A 325 -27.23 9.41 9.54
N ARG A 326 -27.49 8.25 8.92
CA ARG A 326 -27.00 7.99 7.56
C ARG A 326 -27.65 8.89 6.53
N PHE A 327 -28.94 9.17 6.64
CA PHE A 327 -29.64 10.07 5.74
C PHE A 327 -29.02 11.48 5.75
N LEU A 328 -28.80 12.04 6.94
CA LEU A 328 -28.16 13.35 7.11
C LEU A 328 -26.70 13.34 6.65
N LEU A 329 -25.96 12.25 6.88
CA LEU A 329 -24.58 12.10 6.38
C LEU A 329 -24.53 12.19 4.85
N HIS A 330 -25.42 11.47 4.14
CA HIS A 330 -25.43 11.46 2.68
C HIS A 330 -25.78 12.83 2.09
N HIS A 331 -26.75 13.52 2.69
CA HIS A 331 -27.08 14.88 2.31
C HIS A 331 -25.94 15.86 2.61
N THR A 332 -25.24 15.70 3.74
CA THR A 332 -24.05 16.50 4.06
C THR A 332 -22.99 16.33 2.99
N VAL A 333 -22.64 15.08 2.64
CA VAL A 333 -21.62 14.80 1.61
C VAL A 333 -22.01 15.44 0.28
N ALA A 334 -23.23 15.20 -0.21
CA ALA A 334 -23.69 15.77 -1.47
C ALA A 334 -23.72 17.31 -1.46
N TYR A 335 -24.14 17.92 -0.34
CA TYR A 335 -24.15 19.37 -0.20
C TYR A 335 -22.73 19.95 -0.22
N ARG A 336 -21.82 19.41 0.60
CA ARG A 336 -20.45 19.93 0.73
C ARG A 336 -19.63 19.75 -0.54
N GLU A 337 -19.75 18.61 -1.20
CA GLU A 337 -19.13 18.39 -2.51
C GLU A 337 -19.68 19.40 -3.54
N ASN A 338 -20.98 19.68 -3.54
CA ASN A 338 -21.54 20.73 -4.41
C ASN A 338 -20.96 22.12 -4.11
N GLN A 339 -20.77 22.46 -2.83
CA GLN A 339 -20.16 23.74 -2.46
C GLN A 339 -18.73 23.88 -3.00
N PHE A 340 -17.93 22.81 -2.95
CA PHE A 340 -16.58 22.83 -3.54
C PHE A 340 -16.62 23.03 -5.06
N MET A 341 -17.53 22.32 -5.74
CA MET A 341 -17.71 22.46 -7.18
C MET A 341 -18.12 23.88 -7.58
N GLU A 342 -19.06 24.50 -6.86
CA GLU A 342 -19.50 25.87 -7.14
C GLU A 342 -18.43 26.92 -6.82
N ALA A 343 -17.63 26.70 -5.77
CA ALA A 343 -16.61 27.65 -5.35
C ALA A 343 -15.36 27.62 -6.24
N TYR A 344 -14.91 26.43 -6.65
CA TYR A 344 -13.61 26.25 -7.30
C TYR A 344 -13.68 25.78 -8.76
N PHE A 345 -14.87 25.42 -9.26
CA PHE A 345 -15.14 25.12 -10.66
C PHE A 345 -16.32 25.94 -11.25
N PRO A 346 -16.48 27.25 -10.93
CA PRO A 346 -17.68 28.02 -11.27
C PRO A 346 -17.97 28.12 -12.77
N VAL A 347 -16.94 28.31 -13.61
CA VAL A 347 -17.10 28.40 -15.07
C VAL A 347 -17.54 27.05 -15.61
N MET A 348 -16.88 25.97 -15.23
CA MET A 348 -17.29 24.62 -15.63
C MET A 348 -18.72 24.31 -15.19
N MET A 349 -19.08 24.59 -13.94
CA MET A 349 -20.42 24.33 -13.41
C MET A 349 -21.50 25.17 -14.10
N SER A 350 -21.21 26.42 -14.46
CA SER A 350 -22.19 27.27 -15.17
C SER A 350 -22.47 26.82 -16.61
N HIS A 351 -21.55 26.07 -17.22
CA HIS A 351 -21.65 25.60 -18.60
C HIS A 351 -21.99 24.11 -18.74
N SER A 352 -22.07 23.36 -17.64
CA SER A 352 -22.35 21.92 -17.64
C SER A 352 -23.78 21.60 -17.19
N ARG A 353 -24.34 20.53 -17.76
CA ARG A 353 -25.60 19.90 -17.29
C ARG A 353 -25.50 19.31 -15.87
N ASN A 354 -24.30 19.20 -15.32
CA ASN A 354 -24.06 18.70 -13.96
C ASN A 354 -24.41 19.72 -12.84
N ARG A 355 -24.86 20.93 -13.18
CA ARG A 355 -25.31 21.92 -12.20
C ARG A 355 -26.59 21.48 -11.50
N TYR A 356 -26.62 21.56 -10.17
CA TYR A 356 -27.85 21.35 -9.40
C TYR A 356 -28.79 22.55 -9.51
N SER A 357 -30.10 22.29 -9.49
CA SER A 357 -31.11 23.34 -9.37
C SER A 357 -31.07 23.97 -7.97
N GLU A 358 -31.46 25.24 -7.86
CA GLU A 358 -31.54 25.94 -6.57
C GLU A 358 -32.43 25.19 -5.57
N SER A 359 -33.55 24.65 -6.04
CA SER A 359 -34.46 23.83 -5.22
C SER A 359 -33.78 22.58 -4.65
N ARG A 360 -32.89 21.94 -5.41
CA ARG A 360 -32.13 20.77 -4.96
C ARG A 360 -31.08 21.16 -3.93
N VAL A 361 -30.36 22.26 -4.15
CA VAL A 361 -29.35 22.76 -3.20
C VAL A 361 -30.00 23.12 -1.86
N GLU A 362 -31.16 23.79 -1.88
CA GLU A 362 -31.88 24.12 -0.64
C GLU A 362 -32.46 22.88 0.05
N ALA A 363 -32.90 21.85 -0.69
CA ALA A 363 -33.27 20.57 -0.09
C ALA A 363 -32.08 19.89 0.62
N LEU A 364 -30.92 19.84 -0.02
CA LEU A 364 -29.68 19.31 0.56
C LEU A 364 -29.28 20.06 1.83
N LYS A 365 -29.33 21.39 1.80
CA LYS A 365 -29.00 22.27 2.92
C LYS A 365 -29.94 22.12 4.11
N ARG A 366 -31.23 21.86 3.87
CA ARG A 366 -32.21 21.56 4.93
C ARG A 366 -31.93 20.23 5.61
N ASN A 367 -31.47 19.24 4.83
CA ASN A 367 -31.26 17.87 5.28
C ASN A 367 -29.79 17.54 5.62
N MET A 368 -28.90 18.53 5.74
CA MET A 368 -27.51 18.27 6.14
C MET A 368 -27.33 18.26 7.67
N ASN A 369 -26.35 17.50 8.15
CA ASN A 369 -25.88 17.59 9.52
C ASN A 369 -24.97 18.81 9.69
N ARG A 370 -25.50 19.89 10.26
CA ARG A 370 -24.76 21.14 10.49
C ARG A 370 -23.60 21.03 11.49
N ARG A 371 -23.60 20.02 12.34
CA ARG A 371 -22.55 19.80 13.35
C ARG A 371 -21.38 18.98 12.82
N MET A 372 -21.54 18.34 11.66
CA MET A 372 -20.51 17.51 11.06
C MET A 372 -19.38 18.38 10.49
N VAL A 373 -18.16 18.14 10.96
CA VAL A 373 -16.94 18.62 10.29
C VAL A 373 -16.70 17.71 9.10
N TYR A 374 -16.86 18.26 7.90
CA TYR A 374 -16.74 17.49 6.67
C TYR A 374 -15.28 17.43 6.19
N GLU A 375 -14.79 16.24 5.89
CA GLU A 375 -13.54 16.01 5.16
C GLU A 375 -13.87 15.19 3.91
N SER A 376 -13.56 15.74 2.74
CA SER A 376 -13.75 15.03 1.48
C SER A 376 -12.74 13.90 1.36
N GLU A 377 -13.23 12.71 1.01
CA GLU A 377 -12.39 11.55 0.68
C GLU A 377 -11.80 11.66 -0.74
N VAL A 378 -12.28 12.59 -1.56
CA VAL A 378 -11.76 12.78 -2.91
C VAL A 378 -10.32 13.25 -2.80
N SER A 379 -9.43 12.54 -3.50
CA SER A 379 -8.00 12.81 -3.49
C SER A 379 -7.37 12.74 -2.08
N SER A 380 -7.98 12.02 -1.13
CA SER A 380 -7.44 11.84 0.23
C SER A 380 -6.15 11.01 0.26
N GLU A 381 -5.86 10.29 -0.82
CA GLU A 381 -4.63 9.55 -1.07
C GLU A 381 -3.43 10.45 -1.42
N LEU A 382 -3.65 11.73 -1.70
CA LEU A 382 -2.57 12.67 -2.01
C LEU A 382 -1.64 12.87 -0.82
N ILE A 383 -0.33 12.81 -1.07
CA ILE A 383 0.67 13.15 -0.07
C ILE A 383 0.71 14.68 0.06
N THR A 384 0.31 15.19 1.23
CA THR A 384 0.24 16.64 1.52
C THR A 384 1.22 17.09 2.61
N MET A 385 1.75 16.16 3.41
CA MET A 385 2.65 16.48 4.53
C MET A 385 4.07 16.84 4.10
N PHE A 386 4.50 16.34 2.94
CA PHE A 386 5.83 16.59 2.40
C PHE A 386 5.78 16.59 0.87
N THR A 387 6.84 17.11 0.26
CA THR A 387 6.94 17.23 -1.21
C THR A 387 7.96 16.25 -1.77
N VAL A 388 7.96 16.07 -3.10
CA VAL A 388 9.00 15.32 -3.82
C VAL A 388 10.41 15.80 -3.46
N TRP A 389 10.58 17.10 -3.19
CA TRP A 389 11.87 17.67 -2.82
C TRP A 389 12.34 17.15 -1.44
N HIS A 390 11.43 17.09 -0.47
CA HIS A 390 11.72 16.48 0.83
C HIS A 390 12.11 15.00 0.67
N VAL A 391 11.40 14.25 -0.18
CA VAL A 391 11.73 12.83 -0.46
C VAL A 391 13.15 12.68 -0.98
N ARG A 392 13.61 13.53 -1.90
CA ARG A 392 14.98 13.47 -2.42
C ARG A 392 16.03 13.67 -1.33
N TRP A 393 15.82 14.62 -0.43
CA TRP A 393 16.74 14.87 0.67
C TRP A 393 16.70 13.77 1.73
N MET A 394 15.52 13.25 2.06
CA MET A 394 15.39 12.10 2.96
C MET A 394 16.09 10.88 2.39
N LEU A 395 15.93 10.62 1.09
CA LEU A 395 16.62 9.55 0.36
C LEU A 395 18.14 9.72 0.45
N LEU A 396 18.65 10.90 0.11
CA LEU A 396 20.09 11.19 0.15
C LEU A 396 20.65 11.01 1.58
N ALA A 397 19.97 11.58 2.58
CA ALA A 397 20.40 11.47 3.98
C ALA A 397 20.42 10.02 4.44
N ALA A 398 19.40 9.23 4.12
CA ALA A 398 19.33 7.81 4.44
C ALA A 398 20.49 7.02 3.80
N LEU A 399 20.79 7.28 2.52
CA LEU A 399 21.89 6.63 1.82
C LEU A 399 23.27 7.01 2.38
N VAL A 400 23.47 8.28 2.76
CA VAL A 400 24.70 8.74 3.42
C VAL A 400 24.89 8.04 4.76
N VAL A 401 23.84 7.94 5.58
CA VAL A 401 23.90 7.24 6.87
C VAL A 401 24.22 5.76 6.67
N LEU A 402 23.54 5.07 5.74
CA LEU A 402 23.80 3.66 5.45
C LEU A 402 25.23 3.44 4.93
N GLY A 403 25.74 4.34 4.08
CA GLY A 403 27.11 4.31 3.58
C GLY A 403 28.14 4.54 4.69
N ALA A 404 27.88 5.46 5.62
CA ALA A 404 28.75 5.70 6.77
C ALA A 404 28.82 4.48 7.71
N VAL A 405 27.68 3.82 7.97
CA VAL A 405 27.63 2.59 8.77
C VAL A 405 28.36 1.44 8.08
N ASP A 406 28.19 1.26 6.76
CA ASP A 406 28.92 0.26 5.98
C ASP A 406 30.44 0.50 6.02
N ALA A 407 30.86 1.75 5.80
CA ALA A 407 32.27 2.14 5.84
C ALA A 407 32.90 1.91 7.22
N TYR A 408 32.20 2.29 8.29
CA TYR A 408 32.63 2.06 9.67
C TYR A 408 32.74 0.56 9.98
N SER A 409 31.77 -0.24 9.56
CA SER A 409 31.78 -1.71 9.71
C SER A 409 33.01 -2.34 9.05
N ARG A 410 33.33 -1.94 7.81
CA ARG A 410 34.53 -2.40 7.07
C ARG A 410 35.83 -1.97 7.75
N TRP A 411 35.90 -0.73 8.22
CA TRP A 411 37.07 -0.22 8.93
C TRP A 411 37.34 -1.02 10.21
N TRP A 412 36.29 -1.30 10.99
CA TRP A 412 36.37 -2.11 12.21
C TRP A 412 36.83 -3.54 11.94
N GLU A 413 36.32 -4.16 10.87
CA GLU A 413 36.73 -5.51 10.44
C GLU A 413 38.23 -5.56 10.09
N LYS A 414 38.74 -4.57 9.34
CA LYS A 414 40.17 -4.45 9.04
C LYS A 414 41.02 -4.27 10.29
N LYS A 415 40.58 -3.43 11.24
CA LYS A 415 41.31 -3.16 12.49
C LYS A 415 41.47 -4.43 13.34
N LYS A 416 40.42 -5.27 13.44
CA LYS A 416 40.49 -6.55 14.17
C LYS A 416 41.29 -7.63 13.42
N GLY A 417 41.25 -7.63 12.09
CA GLY A 417 42.06 -8.54 11.28
C GLY A 417 43.57 -8.23 11.32
N GLY A 418 43.94 -6.95 11.43
CA GLY A 418 45.35 -6.52 11.53
C GLY A 418 46.02 -6.85 12.88
N SER A 419 45.25 -6.96 13.97
CA SER A 419 45.79 -7.27 15.30
C SER A 419 46.03 -8.76 15.58
N SER A 420 45.70 -9.64 14.64
CA SER A 420 45.90 -11.10 14.78
C SER A 420 47.06 -11.65 13.93
N GLY A 421 47.79 -10.79 13.21
CA GLY A 421 48.99 -11.13 12.44
C GLY A 421 50.31 -10.61 13.03
N ALA A 422 50.27 -10.08 14.25
CA ALA A 422 51.44 -9.59 15.00
C ALA A 422 51.49 -10.30 16.37
N SER A 423 51.75 -11.60 16.35
CA SER A 423 52.10 -12.41 17.53
C SER A 423 52.97 -13.57 17.10
#